data_AF-A0A9X2JFR9-F1
#
_entry.id   AF-A0A9X2JFR9-F1
#
_cell.length_a   1.000
_cell.length_b   1.000
_cell.length_c   1.000
_cell.angle_alpha   90.00
_cell.angle_beta   90.00
_cell.angle_gamma   90.00
#
_symmetry.space_group_name_H-M   'P 1'
#
loop_
_entity.id
_entity.type
_entity.pdbx_description
1 polymer ?
#
loop_
_entity_poly.entity_id
_entity_poly.type
_entity_poly.pdbx_seq_one_letter_code
_entity_poly.pdbx_strand_id
1 'polypeptide(L)'
;MFYNHINSASLDGALVDNTRANAFTILTNEVVDHSGQDDNYDTWNSDEDGLSLDFVGLQYEDANRFDSITVELGLQFGDGGDWESEPNIYILKNPLLVGESVEPNLSPAWVQVTGAVETTGHVFDPIVVPGDGGTINFDLTSIPEADRIGWGWAVGGVDGNHRSSDNAWNFISLTEVYADGEAAPAPEVVTPTVLDPVNIVSNSYSSPGTDGVVNWLYDRGGAFKGIDNDVILHDSSQDGFDTCCDDGDPGEVTDFVGFQYNTLNRFDSVTVEMATQFVDGGDWDSQPRVFVLKNPVDTGSTAPEDDPENWFELVGVTEGTGHVFSSMVSEGEGGTISFDLTGFPADARMGWGIAVGGVDGNSGPNGTRNFISVTEFDVTGAVVPEPNTTTLLLCGLAAIGTATLKRHRSQESPAG
;
A
#
# COMPACT_ATOMS: atom_id res chain seq x y z
N MET A 1 -1.40 18.71 -2.17
CA MET A 1 -0.96 19.53 -1.03
C MET A 1 -1.68 19.09 0.24
N PHE A 2 -0.92 18.65 1.23
CA PHE A 2 -1.34 18.20 2.57
C PHE A 2 -0.99 19.29 3.57
N TYR A 3 -1.90 19.78 4.44
CA TYR A 3 -1.47 20.68 5.53
C TYR A 3 -2.42 20.75 6.73
N ASN A 4 -1.80 20.95 7.91
CA ASN A 4 -2.45 21.11 9.22
C ASN A 4 -2.90 22.55 9.51
N HIS A 5 -2.21 23.63 9.09
CA HIS A 5 -2.77 25.00 9.09
C HIS A 5 -1.98 25.93 8.14
N ILE A 6 -2.67 26.82 7.40
CA ILE A 6 -2.07 27.88 6.56
C ILE A 6 -2.11 29.20 7.35
N ASN A 7 -1.14 30.10 7.21
CA ASN A 7 -1.28 31.51 7.59
C ASN A 7 -0.97 32.44 6.41
N SER A 8 -1.96 33.28 6.09
CA SER A 8 -1.95 34.43 5.19
C SER A 8 -1.22 34.28 3.85
N ALA A 9 -1.91 33.67 2.89
CA ALA A 9 -1.82 34.22 1.54
C ALA A 9 -2.54 35.58 1.51
N SER A 10 -1.84 36.64 1.10
CA SER A 10 -2.50 37.87 0.66
C SER A 10 -2.63 37.79 -0.86
N LEU A 11 -3.84 37.55 -1.35
CA LEU A 11 -4.16 37.65 -2.78
C LEU A 11 -4.46 39.11 -3.07
N ASP A 12 -3.57 39.79 -3.81
CA ASP A 12 -3.70 41.21 -4.16
C ASP A 12 -3.93 42.15 -2.95
N GLY A 13 -3.39 41.81 -1.77
CA GLY A 13 -3.55 42.59 -0.54
C GLY A 13 -4.89 42.40 0.18
N ALA A 14 -5.70 41.40 -0.20
CA ALA A 14 -6.89 40.98 0.54
C ALA A 14 -6.59 39.74 1.41
N LEU A 15 -7.07 39.76 2.67
CA LEU A 15 -7.06 38.59 3.54
C LEU A 15 -8.03 37.54 2.98
N VAL A 16 -7.52 36.39 2.56
CA VAL A 16 -8.31 35.20 2.23
C VAL A 16 -8.26 34.20 3.38
N ASP A 17 -9.30 33.39 3.52
CA ASP A 17 -9.32 32.33 4.56
C ASP A 17 -8.18 31.33 4.31
N ASN A 18 -7.56 30.86 5.38
CA ASN A 18 -6.45 29.91 5.36
C ASN A 18 -6.93 28.48 5.02
N THR A 19 -7.34 28.24 3.77
CA THR A 19 -7.88 26.95 3.32
C THR A 19 -7.05 26.36 2.18
N ARG A 20 -7.05 25.02 2.08
CA ARG A 20 -6.44 24.30 0.95
C ARG A 20 -6.94 24.85 -0.40
N ALA A 21 -8.24 25.10 -0.53
CA ALA A 21 -8.81 25.64 -1.76
C ALA A 21 -8.21 27.00 -2.15
N ASN A 22 -7.93 27.86 -1.17
CA ASN A 22 -7.32 29.16 -1.43
C ASN A 22 -5.82 29.04 -1.76
N ALA A 23 -5.12 28.06 -1.19
CA ALA A 23 -3.76 27.72 -1.64
C ALA A 23 -3.72 27.30 -3.12
N PHE A 24 -4.77 26.67 -3.65
CA PHE A 24 -4.86 26.36 -5.08
C PHE A 24 -5.22 27.57 -5.96
N THR A 25 -5.77 28.66 -5.41
CA THR A 25 -6.15 29.84 -6.22
C THR A 25 -4.97 30.70 -6.67
N ILE A 26 -3.78 30.52 -6.09
CA ILE A 26 -2.54 31.22 -6.48
C ILE A 26 -1.69 30.38 -7.44
N LEU A 27 -2.01 29.08 -7.58
CA LEU A 27 -1.39 28.21 -8.59
C LEU A 27 -1.91 28.61 -9.97
N THR A 28 -1.07 29.23 -10.80
CA THR A 28 -1.37 29.48 -12.21
C THR A 28 -0.42 28.66 -13.07
N ASN A 29 -0.98 27.78 -13.92
CA ASN A 29 -0.21 26.87 -14.78
C ASN A 29 0.75 25.94 -14.03
N GLU A 30 0.30 25.37 -12.90
CA GLU A 30 1.11 24.45 -12.07
C GLU A 30 2.35 25.09 -11.43
N VAL A 31 2.49 26.41 -11.54
CA VAL A 31 3.56 27.21 -10.94
C VAL A 31 2.97 28.11 -9.87
N VAL A 32 3.65 28.18 -8.72
CA VAL A 32 3.44 29.25 -7.74
C VAL A 32 4.28 30.44 -8.19
N ASP A 33 3.75 31.31 -9.05
CA ASP A 33 4.46 32.53 -9.49
C ASP A 33 4.05 33.70 -8.61
N HIS A 34 4.97 34.17 -7.78
CA HIS A 34 4.81 35.43 -7.08
C HIS A 34 6.10 36.26 -7.15
N SER A 35 6.21 37.07 -8.20
CA SER A 35 7.24 38.11 -8.38
C SER A 35 7.22 39.27 -7.35
N GLY A 36 6.51 39.11 -6.22
CA GLY A 36 6.41 40.09 -5.12
C GLY A 36 7.34 39.75 -3.93
N GLN A 37 7.66 40.74 -3.09
CA GLN A 37 8.60 40.59 -1.96
C GLN A 37 7.99 40.06 -0.65
N ASP A 38 6.77 39.52 -0.69
CA ASP A 38 6.05 39.06 0.51
C ASP A 38 5.88 37.53 0.45
N ASP A 39 5.86 36.91 1.63
CA ASP A 39 5.77 35.45 1.89
C ASP A 39 4.65 34.77 1.07
N ASN A 40 4.97 33.63 0.45
CA ASN A 40 4.05 32.97 -0.47
C ASN A 40 3.29 31.82 0.21
N TYR A 41 4.01 30.86 0.79
CA TYR A 41 3.42 29.70 1.46
C TYR A 41 4.31 29.21 2.61
N ASP A 42 3.77 29.19 3.82
CA ASP A 42 4.43 28.57 4.97
C ASP A 42 3.70 27.31 5.41
N THR A 43 4.48 26.29 5.76
CA THR A 43 3.99 25.03 6.31
C THR A 43 3.93 25.15 7.81
N TRP A 44 2.76 25.23 8.42
CA TRP A 44 2.73 25.46 9.87
C TRP A 44 2.44 24.16 10.62
N ASN A 45 3.42 23.68 11.38
CA ASN A 45 3.16 22.78 12.50
C ASN A 45 3.36 23.53 13.83
N SER A 46 2.55 23.18 14.83
CA SER A 46 2.58 23.83 16.14
C SER A 46 2.74 22.78 17.24
N ASP A 47 3.58 21.79 16.99
CA ASP A 47 3.82 20.71 17.91
C ASP A 47 5.16 20.89 18.61
N GLU A 48 5.07 21.26 19.88
CA GLU A 48 6.23 21.30 20.79
C GLU A 48 6.90 19.92 20.97
N ASP A 49 6.26 18.83 20.47
CA ASP A 49 6.63 17.43 20.69
C ASP A 49 7.22 16.70 19.45
N GLY A 50 7.27 17.33 18.26
CA GLY A 50 7.79 16.70 17.02
C GLY A 50 7.01 15.46 16.55
N LEU A 51 5.69 15.47 16.77
CA LEU A 51 4.75 14.42 16.39
C LEU A 51 4.13 14.60 14.99
N SER A 52 4.17 15.82 14.43
CA SER A 52 3.72 16.14 13.08
C SER A 52 4.88 16.68 12.27
N LEU A 53 5.26 15.98 11.21
CA LEU A 53 6.40 16.36 10.38
C LEU A 53 5.94 17.29 9.24
N ASP A 54 6.82 18.14 8.76
CA ASP A 54 6.49 19.06 7.66
C ASP A 54 6.64 18.38 6.28
N PHE A 55 5.65 18.60 5.40
CA PHE A 55 5.61 18.00 4.06
C PHE A 55 5.05 18.94 3.01
N VAL A 56 5.82 19.18 1.95
CA VAL A 56 5.30 19.82 0.72
C VAL A 56 5.10 18.81 -0.39
N GLY A 57 4.05 18.97 -1.20
CA GLY A 57 3.82 18.05 -2.31
C GLY A 57 2.58 18.32 -3.16
N LEU A 58 2.58 17.72 -4.34
CA LEU A 58 1.51 17.80 -5.34
C LEU A 58 0.84 16.44 -5.54
N GLN A 59 -0.45 16.48 -5.90
CA GLN A 59 -1.23 15.31 -6.28
C GLN A 59 -1.79 15.56 -7.67
N TYR A 60 -1.92 14.49 -8.44
CA TYR A 60 -2.33 14.49 -9.84
C TYR A 60 -3.52 13.55 -10.01
N GLU A 61 -4.39 13.86 -10.96
CA GLU A 61 -5.54 13.02 -11.31
C GLU A 61 -5.10 11.68 -11.91
N ASP A 62 -4.05 11.73 -12.74
CA ASP A 62 -3.44 10.57 -13.39
C ASP A 62 -2.07 10.25 -12.77
N ALA A 63 -1.64 8.99 -12.95
CA ALA A 63 -0.30 8.57 -12.57
C ALA A 63 0.75 9.22 -13.49
N ASN A 64 1.83 9.73 -12.89
CA ASN A 64 2.97 10.34 -13.58
C ASN A 64 4.27 9.66 -13.14
N ARG A 65 5.25 9.57 -14.05
CA ARG A 65 6.64 9.23 -13.71
C ARG A 65 7.35 10.51 -13.30
N PHE A 66 7.96 10.54 -12.12
CA PHE A 66 8.74 11.67 -11.64
C PHE A 66 10.25 11.42 -11.86
N ASP A 67 10.90 12.27 -12.63
CA ASP A 67 12.34 12.21 -12.91
C ASP A 67 13.13 13.11 -11.97
N SER A 68 12.58 14.28 -11.62
CA SER A 68 13.14 15.18 -10.60
C SER A 68 12.04 15.93 -9.86
N ILE A 69 12.36 16.37 -8.65
CA ILE A 69 11.49 17.21 -7.81
C ILE A 69 12.28 18.45 -7.41
N THR A 70 11.71 19.62 -7.65
CA THR A 70 12.29 20.90 -7.25
C THR A 70 11.42 21.55 -6.18
N VAL A 71 12.07 22.01 -5.12
CA VAL A 71 11.49 22.87 -4.09
C VAL A 71 12.27 24.19 -4.08
N GLU A 72 11.60 25.29 -4.36
CA GLU A 72 12.12 26.63 -4.16
C GLU A 72 11.62 27.16 -2.83
N LEU A 73 12.54 27.40 -1.90
CA LEU A 73 12.23 27.96 -0.60
C LEU A 73 11.92 29.46 -0.71
N GLY A 74 11.07 29.92 0.19
CA GLY A 74 10.78 31.33 0.45
C GLY A 74 11.89 32.00 1.24
N LEU A 75 11.60 33.22 1.72
CA LEU A 75 12.49 33.93 2.62
C LEU A 75 12.76 33.07 3.87
N GLN A 76 14.02 33.05 4.29
CA GLN A 76 14.41 32.40 5.53
C GLN A 76 14.33 33.43 6.65
N PHE A 77 13.57 33.12 7.69
CA PHE A 77 13.28 34.04 8.77
C PHE A 77 14.27 33.88 9.92
N GLY A 78 14.05 34.61 11.00
CA GLY A 78 14.81 34.41 12.24
C GLY A 78 14.37 33.17 13.02
N ASP A 79 13.22 32.59 12.66
CA ASP A 79 12.47 31.58 13.40
C ASP A 79 12.11 30.34 12.57
N GLY A 80 12.36 30.32 11.26
CA GLY A 80 12.23 29.13 10.42
C GLY A 80 12.32 29.42 8.92
N GLY A 81 11.89 28.48 8.09
CA GLY A 81 11.74 28.66 6.65
C GLY A 81 12.33 27.54 5.78
N ASP A 82 13.03 26.57 6.35
CA ASP A 82 13.66 25.43 5.67
C ASP A 82 13.53 24.17 6.54
N TRP A 83 13.97 23.01 6.09
CA TRP A 83 14.06 21.79 6.90
C TRP A 83 15.29 21.80 7.82
N GLU A 84 15.16 21.20 9.01
CA GLU A 84 16.29 21.07 9.95
C GLU A 84 17.35 20.05 9.50
N SER A 85 16.96 19.11 8.65
CA SER A 85 17.83 18.08 8.05
C SER A 85 17.32 17.67 6.67
N GLU A 86 18.10 16.86 5.94
CA GLU A 86 17.71 16.43 4.60
C GLU A 86 16.35 15.70 4.62
N PRO A 87 15.35 16.20 3.89
CA PRO A 87 14.01 15.62 3.92
C PRO A 87 13.94 14.32 3.11
N ASN A 88 12.91 13.54 3.40
CA ASN A 88 12.60 12.31 2.69
C ASN A 88 11.67 12.58 1.50
N ILE A 89 11.75 11.74 0.48
CA ILE A 89 10.88 11.79 -0.70
C ILE A 89 9.87 10.65 -0.65
N TYR A 90 8.60 10.96 -0.90
CA TYR A 90 7.50 10.00 -0.94
C TYR A 90 6.77 10.10 -2.28
N ILE A 91 6.34 8.95 -2.80
CA ILE A 91 5.50 8.83 -4.01
C ILE A 91 4.15 8.24 -3.62
N LEU A 92 3.06 8.88 -4.04
CA LEU A 92 1.71 8.38 -3.81
C LEU A 92 1.42 7.23 -4.76
N LYS A 93 1.31 6.01 -4.23
CA LYS A 93 1.06 4.80 -5.01
C LYS A 93 -0.40 4.51 -5.26
N ASN A 94 -1.30 5.11 -4.49
CA ASN A 94 -2.74 4.98 -4.70
C ASN A 94 -3.39 6.36 -4.70
N PRO A 95 -4.28 6.69 -5.65
CA PRO A 95 -5.00 7.96 -5.59
C PRO A 95 -5.80 8.03 -4.29
N LEU A 96 -5.62 9.12 -3.53
CA LEU A 96 -6.39 9.37 -2.32
C LEU A 96 -7.82 9.77 -2.68
N LEU A 97 -8.78 9.37 -1.85
CA LEU A 97 -10.14 9.88 -2.00
C LEU A 97 -10.19 11.37 -1.66
N VAL A 98 -11.10 12.10 -2.31
CA VAL A 98 -11.28 13.53 -2.04
C VAL A 98 -11.63 13.75 -0.57
N GLY A 99 -10.75 14.44 0.15
CA GLY A 99 -10.91 14.75 1.58
C GLY A 99 -10.02 13.93 2.51
N GLU A 100 -9.30 12.92 2.01
CA GLU A 100 -8.27 12.24 2.79
C GLU A 100 -7.02 13.12 2.91
N SER A 101 -6.58 13.36 4.15
CA SER A 101 -5.37 14.09 4.48
C SER A 101 -4.64 13.35 5.61
N VAL A 102 -3.99 12.25 5.25
CA VAL A 102 -3.03 11.57 6.15
C VAL A 102 -1.64 12.01 5.72
N GLU A 103 -0.77 12.28 6.70
CA GLU A 103 0.64 12.61 6.44
C GLU A 103 1.33 11.48 5.65
N PRO A 104 2.19 11.79 4.67
CA PRO A 104 2.83 10.76 3.85
C PRO A 104 3.59 9.67 4.63
N ASN A 105 4.21 9.99 5.75
CA ASN A 105 4.88 9.01 6.62
C ASN A 105 3.93 8.11 7.42
N LEU A 106 2.65 8.47 7.55
CA LEU A 106 1.66 7.73 8.33
C LEU A 106 0.68 6.93 7.46
N SER A 107 0.75 7.09 6.13
CA SER A 107 -0.18 6.49 5.18
C SER A 107 0.50 5.36 4.40
N PRO A 108 -0.10 4.16 4.32
CA PRO A 108 0.42 3.10 3.47
C PRO A 108 0.33 3.44 1.98
N ALA A 109 -0.58 4.34 1.57
CA ALA A 109 -0.69 4.79 0.18
C ALA A 109 0.55 5.58 -0.30
N TRP A 110 1.37 6.08 0.61
CA TRP A 110 2.59 6.80 0.33
C TRP A 110 3.80 5.89 0.55
N VAL A 111 4.64 5.78 -0.47
CA VAL A 111 5.88 4.99 -0.40
C VAL A 111 7.07 5.94 -0.39
N GLN A 112 7.87 5.88 0.67
CA GLN A 112 9.15 6.56 0.72
C GLN A 112 10.09 5.95 -0.32
N VAL A 113 10.63 6.77 -1.21
CA VAL A 113 11.64 6.33 -2.18
C VAL A 113 13.04 6.57 -1.63
N THR A 114 13.90 5.56 -1.75
CA THR A 114 15.31 5.64 -1.30
C THR A 114 16.23 5.74 -2.49
N GLY A 115 17.30 6.53 -2.37
CA GLY A 115 18.27 6.75 -3.45
C GLY A 115 18.01 7.99 -4.32
N ALA A 116 17.05 8.83 -3.96
CA ALA A 116 16.97 10.19 -4.50
C ALA A 116 18.25 10.94 -4.12
N VAL A 117 18.78 11.75 -5.03
CA VAL A 117 20.02 12.51 -4.82
C VAL A 117 19.71 13.98 -4.83
N GLU A 118 19.97 14.68 -3.72
CA GLU A 118 20.00 16.14 -3.71
C GLU A 118 21.17 16.64 -4.59
N THR A 119 20.88 17.54 -5.53
CA THR A 119 21.82 17.95 -6.60
C THR A 119 22.27 19.40 -6.51
N THR A 120 21.61 20.19 -5.68
CA THR A 120 21.87 21.63 -5.49
C THR A 120 22.97 21.89 -4.45
N GLY A 121 23.33 20.89 -3.65
CA GLY A 121 24.30 21.02 -2.55
C GLY A 121 23.75 21.87 -1.41
N HIS A 122 22.43 21.91 -1.24
CA HIS A 122 21.76 22.64 -0.17
C HIS A 122 22.25 22.15 1.19
N VAL A 123 22.46 23.09 2.11
CA VAL A 123 22.96 22.78 3.45
C VAL A 123 21.81 22.92 4.42
N PHE A 124 21.28 21.78 4.86
CA PHE A 124 20.30 21.73 5.94
C PHE A 124 21.00 22.06 7.26
N ASP A 125 20.54 23.12 7.93
CA ASP A 125 21.07 23.59 9.21
C ASP A 125 19.91 23.68 10.22
N PRO A 126 20.00 23.03 11.39
CA PRO A 126 19.00 23.18 12.45
C PRO A 126 18.94 24.62 12.99
N ILE A 127 19.92 25.48 12.69
CA ILE A 127 19.93 26.88 13.09
C ILE A 127 19.59 27.77 11.89
N VAL A 128 18.49 28.52 12.03
CA VAL A 128 18.04 29.46 11.00
C VAL A 128 19.00 30.65 10.84
N VAL A 129 19.44 30.89 9.60
CA VAL A 129 20.17 32.09 9.21
C VAL A 129 19.27 32.92 8.29
N PRO A 130 18.81 34.11 8.72
CA PRO A 130 17.95 34.93 7.87
C PRO A 130 18.60 35.24 6.53
N GLY A 131 17.85 35.09 5.45
CA GLY A 131 18.37 35.24 4.09
C GLY A 131 17.36 34.93 3.00
N ASP A 132 17.81 35.03 1.77
CA ASP A 132 17.06 34.54 0.61
C ASP A 132 16.97 33.01 0.69
N GLY A 133 15.83 32.45 0.29
CA GLY A 133 15.64 31.01 0.18
C GLY A 133 16.64 30.32 -0.75
N GLY A 134 16.71 28.99 -0.64
CA GLY A 134 17.45 28.14 -1.55
C GLY A 134 16.54 27.41 -2.54
N THR A 135 17.13 26.91 -3.61
CA THR A 135 16.52 25.86 -4.45
C THR A 135 17.07 24.52 -4.00
N ILE A 136 16.19 23.56 -3.78
CA ILE A 136 16.53 22.17 -3.50
C ILE A 136 16.02 21.32 -4.66
N ASN A 137 16.91 20.60 -5.34
CA ASN A 137 16.54 19.71 -6.43
C ASN A 137 16.95 18.27 -6.13
N PHE A 138 15.97 17.37 -6.19
CA PHE A 138 16.14 15.93 -6.04
C PHE A 138 16.10 15.24 -7.40
N ASP A 139 17.20 14.59 -7.78
CA ASP A 139 17.27 13.71 -8.93
C ASP A 139 16.81 12.30 -8.53
N LEU A 140 15.73 11.84 -9.16
CA LEU A 140 15.18 10.51 -8.92
C LEU A 140 15.65 9.50 -9.98
N THR A 141 16.36 9.88 -11.04
CA THR A 141 16.63 9.02 -12.20
C THR A 141 17.43 7.74 -11.90
N SER A 142 18.10 7.67 -10.74
CA SER A 142 18.78 6.46 -10.27
C SER A 142 17.84 5.43 -9.62
N ILE A 143 16.64 5.85 -9.21
CA ILE A 143 15.59 5.01 -8.62
C ILE A 143 14.88 4.23 -9.75
N PRO A 144 14.52 2.95 -9.54
CA PRO A 144 13.77 2.18 -10.52
C PRO A 144 12.51 2.90 -11.00
N GLU A 145 12.21 2.80 -12.29
CA GLU A 145 11.09 3.52 -12.91
C GLU A 145 9.74 3.26 -12.23
N ALA A 146 9.46 2.00 -11.86
CA ALA A 146 8.21 1.62 -11.18
C ALA A 146 8.03 2.34 -9.82
N ASP A 147 9.14 2.62 -9.14
CA ASP A 147 9.13 3.29 -7.84
C ASP A 147 8.91 4.80 -7.98
N ARG A 148 9.13 5.35 -9.17
CA ARG A 148 8.95 6.78 -9.49
C ARG A 148 7.61 7.10 -10.13
N ILE A 149 6.76 6.11 -10.37
CA ILE A 149 5.42 6.29 -10.91
C ILE A 149 4.41 6.41 -9.76
N GLY A 150 3.54 7.42 -9.80
CA GLY A 150 2.48 7.59 -8.81
C GLY A 150 1.53 8.75 -9.11
N TRP A 151 0.53 8.94 -8.26
CA TRP A 151 -0.50 10.00 -8.35
C TRP A 151 -0.12 11.28 -7.60
N GLY A 152 1.13 11.39 -7.19
CA GLY A 152 1.61 12.49 -6.36
C GLY A 152 2.99 12.23 -5.81
N TRP A 153 3.58 13.29 -5.30
CA TRP A 153 4.87 13.27 -4.63
C TRP A 153 4.84 14.20 -3.42
N ALA A 154 5.69 13.93 -2.45
CA ALA A 154 5.91 14.79 -1.30
C ALA A 154 7.39 14.78 -0.88
N VAL A 155 7.88 15.94 -0.45
CA VAL A 155 9.18 16.13 0.20
C VAL A 155 8.91 16.53 1.65
N GLY A 156 9.48 15.81 2.61
CA GLY A 156 9.26 16.10 4.02
C GLY A 156 9.63 14.96 4.96
N GLY A 157 8.88 14.82 6.05
CA GLY A 157 9.14 13.78 7.06
C GLY A 157 10.33 14.14 7.95
N VAL A 158 10.59 15.43 8.08
CA VAL A 158 11.55 16.11 8.95
C VAL A 158 10.90 17.44 9.33
N ASP A 159 11.16 17.93 10.53
CA ASP A 159 10.64 19.23 10.96
C ASP A 159 11.27 20.40 10.18
N GLY A 160 10.55 21.51 10.10
CA GLY A 160 11.14 22.79 9.77
C GLY A 160 12.24 23.17 10.78
N ASN A 161 13.23 23.93 10.33
CA ASN A 161 14.23 24.51 11.20
C ASN A 161 13.58 25.57 12.11
N HIS A 162 14.15 25.75 13.30
CA HIS A 162 13.65 26.71 14.28
C HIS A 162 14.80 27.34 15.06
N ARG A 163 14.54 28.49 15.68
CA ARG A 163 15.53 29.12 16.58
C ARG A 163 15.32 28.68 18.02
N SER A 164 16.35 28.04 18.56
CA SER A 164 16.40 27.22 19.78
C SER A 164 16.08 27.88 21.14
N SER A 165 15.40 29.03 21.23
CA SER A 165 15.03 29.61 22.54
C SER A 165 13.59 29.35 22.95
N ASP A 166 12.67 29.22 21.99
CA ASP A 166 11.24 29.15 22.31
C ASP A 166 10.49 27.97 21.65
N ASN A 167 11.14 27.16 20.77
CA ASN A 167 10.64 25.91 20.15
C ASN A 167 9.17 25.90 19.68
N ALA A 168 8.56 27.07 19.48
CA ALA A 168 7.11 27.14 19.39
C ALA A 168 6.60 26.84 17.98
N TRP A 169 7.47 26.91 16.96
CA TRP A 169 7.07 26.86 15.56
C TRP A 169 8.16 26.21 14.72
N ASN A 170 7.81 25.18 13.96
CA ASN A 170 8.60 24.70 12.84
C ASN A 170 7.79 24.97 11.57
N PHE A 171 8.47 25.48 10.55
CA PHE A 171 7.85 25.70 9.26
C PHE A 171 8.87 25.73 8.13
N ILE A 172 8.40 25.37 6.94
CA ILE A 172 9.09 25.54 5.68
C ILE A 172 8.43 26.73 4.98
N SER A 173 9.23 27.68 4.51
CA SER A 173 8.74 28.74 3.64
C SER A 173 9.01 28.36 2.21
N LEU A 174 8.01 28.53 1.34
CA LEU A 174 8.04 28.05 -0.04
C LEU A 174 7.70 29.18 -1.00
N THR A 175 8.49 29.29 -2.06
CA THR A 175 8.18 30.12 -3.22
C THR A 175 7.53 29.29 -4.31
N GLU A 176 8.10 28.13 -4.65
CA GLU A 176 7.62 27.29 -5.74
C GLU A 176 7.90 25.82 -5.45
N VAL A 177 7.04 24.94 -5.95
CA VAL A 177 7.26 23.50 -5.95
C VAL A 177 6.77 22.90 -7.26
N TYR A 178 7.60 22.07 -7.88
CA TYR A 178 7.24 21.36 -9.10
C TYR A 178 8.01 20.05 -9.23
N ALA A 179 7.56 19.18 -10.13
CA ALA A 179 8.28 17.99 -10.53
C ALA A 179 8.35 17.90 -12.05
N ASP A 180 9.50 17.49 -12.57
CA ASP A 180 9.66 17.15 -13.97
C ASP A 180 9.49 15.64 -14.15
N GLY A 181 8.91 15.28 -15.30
CA GLY A 181 8.58 13.89 -15.57
C GLY A 181 7.82 13.72 -16.87
N GLU A 182 7.26 12.53 -17.03
CA GLU A 182 6.39 12.20 -18.15
C GLU A 182 5.10 11.57 -17.60
N ALA A 183 3.98 11.80 -18.29
CA ALA A 183 2.78 11.04 -18.03
C ALA A 183 3.13 9.56 -18.05
N ALA A 184 2.82 8.85 -16.97
CA ALA A 184 3.01 7.41 -17.00
C ALA A 184 2.04 6.87 -18.05
N PRO A 185 2.41 5.86 -18.85
CA PRO A 185 1.43 5.15 -19.63
C PRO A 185 0.31 4.76 -18.67
N ALA A 186 -0.95 5.08 -19.03
CA ALA A 186 -2.10 4.62 -18.27
C ALA A 186 -1.82 3.15 -17.96
N PRO A 187 -1.85 2.74 -16.68
CA PRO A 187 -1.49 1.38 -16.31
C PRO A 187 -2.19 0.49 -17.30
N GLU A 188 -1.43 -0.36 -18.01
CA GLU A 188 -2.07 -1.34 -18.87
C GLU A 188 -3.14 -1.95 -17.98
N VAL A 189 -4.39 -1.90 -18.43
CA VAL A 189 -5.45 -2.65 -17.77
C VAL A 189 -5.01 -4.08 -17.95
N VAL A 190 -4.18 -4.54 -17.01
CA VAL A 190 -3.73 -5.91 -16.93
C VAL A 190 -5.05 -6.59 -16.80
N THR A 191 -5.49 -7.21 -17.89
CA THR A 191 -6.69 -8.04 -17.82
C THR A 191 -6.33 -9.01 -16.72
N PRO A 192 -7.02 -8.96 -15.56
CA PRO A 192 -6.56 -9.63 -14.36
C PRO A 192 -6.21 -11.04 -14.80
N THR A 193 -4.94 -11.41 -14.58
CA THR A 193 -4.54 -12.76 -14.94
C THR A 193 -5.33 -13.61 -13.98
N VAL A 194 -6.35 -14.29 -14.50
CA VAL A 194 -7.20 -15.17 -13.72
C VAL A 194 -6.25 -16.09 -12.95
N LEU A 195 -6.27 -15.97 -11.63
CA LEU A 195 -5.46 -16.79 -10.76
C LEU A 195 -6.15 -18.14 -10.68
N ASP A 196 -5.39 -19.24 -10.81
CA ASP A 196 -5.92 -20.60 -10.84
C ASP A 196 -5.66 -21.26 -9.47
N PRO A 197 -6.60 -21.16 -8.50
CA PRO A 197 -6.45 -21.74 -7.18
C PRO A 197 -6.44 -23.27 -7.25
N VAL A 198 -5.51 -23.87 -6.50
CA VAL A 198 -5.35 -25.32 -6.41
C VAL A 198 -5.89 -25.90 -5.11
N ASN A 199 -6.29 -25.06 -4.14
CA ASN A 199 -6.87 -25.49 -2.87
C ASN A 199 -7.71 -24.38 -2.20
N ILE A 200 -8.62 -24.77 -1.31
CA ILE A 200 -9.34 -23.86 -0.40
C ILE A 200 -8.66 -23.87 0.97
N VAL A 201 -8.46 -22.68 1.52
CA VAL A 201 -8.02 -22.47 2.89
C VAL A 201 -9.25 -22.20 3.75
N SER A 202 -9.49 -23.07 4.73
CA SER A 202 -10.52 -22.88 5.74
C SER A 202 -10.20 -23.70 7.00
N ASN A 203 -10.67 -23.22 8.15
CA ASN A 203 -10.57 -23.90 9.45
C ASN A 203 -11.46 -25.15 9.52
N SER A 204 -12.64 -25.09 8.88
CA SER A 204 -13.60 -26.20 8.78
C SER A 204 -14.12 -26.33 7.35
N TYR A 205 -14.34 -27.56 6.91
CA TYR A 205 -14.90 -27.83 5.58
C TYR A 205 -16.30 -28.39 5.75
N SER A 206 -17.23 -27.53 6.17
CA SER A 206 -18.64 -27.90 6.32
C SER A 206 -19.44 -27.53 5.08
N SER A 207 -20.49 -28.33 4.89
CA SER A 207 -21.48 -28.33 3.81
C SER A 207 -21.16 -27.37 2.65
N PRO A 208 -20.42 -27.80 1.60
CA PRO A 208 -20.69 -27.23 0.30
C PRO A 208 -22.14 -27.63 0.03
N GLY A 209 -23.06 -26.67 0.13
CA GLY A 209 -24.43 -26.89 -0.30
C GLY A 209 -24.37 -27.69 -1.60
N THR A 210 -24.86 -28.91 -1.56
CA THR A 210 -25.21 -29.60 -2.79
C THR A 210 -26.69 -29.65 -2.64
N ASP A 211 -27.40 -28.75 -3.32
CA ASP A 211 -28.86 -28.60 -3.27
C ASP A 211 -29.54 -29.98 -3.07
N GLY A 212 -29.99 -30.26 -1.84
CA GLY A 212 -30.71 -31.49 -1.49
C GLY A 212 -29.89 -32.74 -1.12
N VAL A 213 -28.56 -32.66 -0.94
CA VAL A 213 -27.71 -33.77 -0.50
C VAL A 213 -27.29 -33.59 0.95
N VAL A 214 -28.03 -34.21 1.86
CA VAL A 214 -27.80 -34.18 3.32
C VAL A 214 -26.63 -35.09 3.74
N ASN A 215 -25.53 -35.06 3.00
CA ASN A 215 -24.37 -35.89 3.29
C ASN A 215 -23.35 -35.04 4.03
N TRP A 216 -23.38 -35.13 5.36
CA TRP A 216 -22.47 -34.51 6.34
C TRP A 216 -21.01 -35.00 6.20
N LEU A 217 -20.48 -35.07 4.98
CA LEU A 217 -19.09 -35.38 4.73
C LEU A 217 -18.32 -34.07 4.80
N TYR A 218 -17.80 -33.79 6.00
CA TYR A 218 -16.88 -32.70 6.29
C TYR A 218 -15.51 -33.00 5.66
N ASP A 219 -15.37 -32.78 4.36
CA ASP A 219 -14.08 -32.97 3.71
C ASP A 219 -13.74 -31.84 2.72
N ARG A 220 -12.45 -31.47 2.75
CA ARG A 220 -11.82 -30.47 1.88
C ARG A 220 -12.09 -30.72 0.39
N GLY A 221 -12.15 -31.99 -0.01
CA GLY A 221 -12.38 -32.37 -1.41
C GLY A 221 -13.82 -32.11 -1.87
N GLY A 222 -14.78 -32.11 -0.96
CA GLY A 222 -16.16 -31.67 -1.17
C GLY A 222 -16.23 -30.17 -1.36
N ALA A 223 -15.63 -29.40 -0.45
CA ALA A 223 -15.58 -27.93 -0.56
C ALA A 223 -14.92 -27.49 -1.88
N PHE A 224 -13.81 -28.12 -2.26
CA PHE A 224 -13.09 -27.81 -3.51
C PHE A 224 -13.90 -28.13 -4.78
N LYS A 225 -14.84 -29.09 -4.73
CA LYS A 225 -15.72 -29.38 -5.88
C LYS A 225 -16.75 -28.28 -6.18
N GLY A 226 -16.98 -27.38 -5.22
CA GLY A 226 -17.84 -26.19 -5.39
C GLY A 226 -17.12 -25.01 -6.05
N ILE A 227 -15.84 -25.15 -6.42
CA ILE A 227 -15.13 -24.13 -7.20
C ILE A 227 -15.39 -24.37 -8.69
N ASP A 228 -15.95 -23.37 -9.36
CA ASP A 228 -16.06 -23.30 -10.83
C ASP A 228 -15.54 -21.95 -11.31
N ASN A 229 -14.67 -21.96 -12.33
CA ASN A 229 -13.96 -20.78 -12.83
C ASN A 229 -13.30 -19.94 -11.72
N ASP A 230 -12.57 -20.60 -10.81
CA ASP A 230 -11.74 -19.96 -9.79
C ASP A 230 -12.53 -19.17 -8.74
N VAL A 231 -13.85 -19.38 -8.70
CA VAL A 231 -14.80 -18.82 -7.74
C VAL A 231 -15.48 -19.98 -7.02
N ILE A 232 -15.63 -19.88 -5.70
CA ILE A 232 -16.61 -20.72 -4.98
C ILE A 232 -17.98 -20.29 -5.52
N LEU A 233 -18.63 -21.13 -6.33
CA LEU A 233 -19.83 -20.75 -7.08
C LEU A 233 -20.95 -21.68 -6.66
N HIS A 234 -21.86 -21.17 -5.84
CA HIS A 234 -23.05 -21.90 -5.44
C HIS A 234 -24.27 -21.44 -6.24
N ASP A 235 -24.94 -22.37 -6.92
CA ASP A 235 -26.07 -22.10 -7.84
C ASP A 235 -27.31 -21.51 -7.14
N SER A 236 -27.37 -21.59 -5.80
CA SER A 236 -28.43 -21.02 -4.99
C SER A 236 -27.85 -20.03 -3.98
N SER A 237 -28.43 -18.83 -3.89
CA SER A 237 -28.09 -17.80 -2.89
C SER A 237 -28.49 -18.19 -1.45
N GLN A 238 -29.03 -19.40 -1.26
CA GLN A 238 -29.57 -19.88 0.02
C GLN A 238 -28.57 -20.74 0.77
N ASP A 239 -27.73 -21.51 0.07
CA ASP A 239 -26.73 -22.38 0.69
C ASP A 239 -25.34 -21.91 0.22
N GLY A 240 -24.44 -21.57 1.13
CA GLY A 240 -23.04 -21.21 0.83
C GLY A 240 -22.07 -22.32 1.22
N PHE A 241 -20.78 -22.05 1.11
CA PHE A 241 -19.75 -22.74 1.88
C PHE A 241 -19.83 -22.23 3.32
N ASP A 242 -20.00 -23.11 4.30
CA ASP A 242 -19.99 -22.75 5.72
C ASP A 242 -18.81 -23.37 6.48
N THR A 243 -18.29 -22.62 7.44
CA THR A 243 -17.26 -23.11 8.37
C THR A 243 -17.88 -23.86 9.56
N CYS A 244 -19.19 -24.17 9.51
CA CYS A 244 -19.93 -24.69 10.66
C CYS A 244 -19.26 -25.92 11.29
N CYS A 245 -19.52 -26.04 12.59
CA CYS A 245 -19.65 -27.32 13.28
C CYS A 245 -18.33 -27.97 13.76
N ASP A 246 -17.19 -27.30 13.61
CA ASP A 246 -15.89 -27.69 14.19
C ASP A 246 -15.31 -26.62 15.15
N ASP A 247 -16.06 -25.55 15.46
CA ASP A 247 -15.63 -24.42 16.31
C ASP A 247 -15.63 -24.73 17.82
N GLY A 248 -16.39 -25.72 18.29
CA GLY A 248 -16.50 -25.98 19.73
C GLY A 248 -17.42 -24.99 20.45
N ASP A 249 -17.04 -24.53 21.64
CA ASP A 249 -17.73 -23.40 22.29
C ASP A 249 -17.29 -22.09 21.59
N PRO A 250 -18.16 -21.06 21.46
CA PRO A 250 -17.82 -19.80 20.81
C PRO A 250 -16.50 -19.17 21.31
N GLY A 251 -15.68 -18.67 20.40
CA GLY A 251 -14.41 -18.02 20.67
C GLY A 251 -13.21 -18.96 20.86
N GLU A 252 -13.34 -20.27 20.61
CA GLU A 252 -12.21 -21.21 20.64
C GLU A 252 -11.47 -21.34 19.30
N VAL A 253 -12.16 -21.09 18.18
CA VAL A 253 -11.61 -21.21 16.82
C VAL A 253 -12.07 -20.01 16.00
N THR A 254 -11.17 -19.44 15.21
CA THR A 254 -11.45 -18.36 14.26
C THR A 254 -11.80 -18.92 12.89
N ASP A 255 -12.64 -18.19 12.14
CA ASP A 255 -13.16 -18.60 10.84
C ASP A 255 -12.38 -18.01 9.67
N PHE A 256 -12.19 -18.82 8.62
CA PHE A 256 -11.42 -18.45 7.43
C PHE A 256 -12.02 -18.94 6.13
N VAL A 257 -11.81 -18.13 5.09
CA VAL A 257 -11.97 -18.51 3.69
C VAL A 257 -10.76 -17.99 2.90
N GLY A 258 -10.30 -18.76 1.92
CA GLY A 258 -9.13 -18.40 1.16
C GLY A 258 -8.80 -19.37 0.04
N PHE A 259 -7.81 -19.00 -0.75
CA PHE A 259 -7.26 -19.80 -1.84
C PHE A 259 -5.77 -20.04 -1.68
N GLN A 260 -5.33 -21.21 -2.10
CA GLN A 260 -3.93 -21.53 -2.34
C GLN A 260 -3.67 -21.66 -3.83
N TYR A 261 -2.49 -21.29 -4.29
CA TYR A 261 -2.06 -21.30 -5.68
C TYR A 261 -0.78 -22.13 -5.86
N ASN A 262 -0.59 -22.68 -7.06
CA ASN A 262 0.62 -23.44 -7.41
C ASN A 262 1.78 -22.54 -7.88
N THR A 263 1.50 -21.28 -8.22
CA THR A 263 2.49 -20.27 -8.60
C THR A 263 2.56 -19.17 -7.55
N LEU A 264 3.69 -18.47 -7.54
CA LEU A 264 3.81 -17.23 -6.78
C LEU A 264 2.96 -16.15 -7.47
N ASN A 265 2.07 -15.52 -6.74
CA ASN A 265 1.18 -14.47 -7.24
C ASN A 265 1.34 -13.20 -6.40
N ARG A 266 1.05 -12.05 -6.99
CA ARG A 266 0.81 -10.78 -6.29
C ARG A 266 -0.69 -10.58 -6.21
N PHE A 267 -1.21 -10.39 -5.01
CA PHE A 267 -2.65 -10.15 -4.78
C PHE A 267 -2.92 -8.65 -4.70
N ASP A 268 -3.85 -8.15 -5.51
CA ASP A 268 -4.20 -6.73 -5.58
C ASP A 268 -5.52 -6.42 -4.84
N SER A 269 -6.49 -7.32 -4.89
CA SER A 269 -7.69 -7.25 -4.06
C SER A 269 -8.20 -8.63 -3.68
N VAL A 270 -9.02 -8.67 -2.62
CA VAL A 270 -9.82 -9.84 -2.26
C VAL A 270 -11.24 -9.41 -1.92
N THR A 271 -12.22 -10.13 -2.43
CA THR A 271 -13.65 -9.88 -2.23
C THR A 271 -14.31 -11.16 -1.73
N VAL A 272 -15.16 -11.03 -0.71
CA VAL A 272 -15.94 -12.11 -0.13
C VAL A 272 -17.41 -11.72 -0.22
N GLU A 273 -18.20 -12.52 -0.92
CA GLU A 273 -19.66 -12.41 -0.94
C GLU A 273 -20.23 -13.37 0.09
N MET A 274 -20.88 -12.81 1.10
CA MET A 274 -21.47 -13.59 2.18
C MET A 274 -22.81 -14.17 1.74
N ALA A 275 -23.10 -15.40 2.17
CA ALA A 275 -24.37 -16.05 1.93
C ALA A 275 -25.49 -15.46 2.81
N THR A 276 -26.69 -16.04 2.70
CA THR A 276 -27.80 -15.75 3.62
C THR A 276 -27.34 -15.91 5.08
N GLN A 277 -27.64 -14.92 5.91
CA GLN A 277 -27.36 -14.90 7.34
C GLN A 277 -28.42 -15.70 8.09
N PHE A 278 -27.98 -16.66 8.91
CA PHE A 278 -28.84 -17.56 9.68
C PHE A 278 -28.95 -17.09 11.13
N VAL A 279 -30.01 -17.52 11.82
CA VAL A 279 -30.18 -17.19 13.25
C VAL A 279 -29.00 -17.62 14.14
N ASP A 280 -28.17 -18.56 13.68
CA ASP A 280 -27.03 -19.13 14.39
C ASP A 280 -25.66 -18.82 13.79
N GLY A 281 -25.57 -17.97 12.75
CA GLY A 281 -24.31 -17.50 12.18
C GLY A 281 -24.41 -17.09 10.72
N GLY A 282 -23.28 -16.75 10.10
CA GLY A 282 -23.21 -16.45 8.67
C GLY A 282 -22.24 -15.35 8.29
N ASP A 283 -21.70 -14.59 9.25
CA ASP A 283 -20.76 -13.47 9.02
C ASP A 283 -19.73 -13.43 10.15
N TRP A 284 -18.68 -12.61 10.02
CA TRP A 284 -17.71 -12.41 11.09
C TRP A 284 -18.26 -11.47 12.18
N ASP A 285 -17.85 -11.71 13.43
CA ASP A 285 -18.28 -10.90 14.58
C ASP A 285 -17.71 -9.47 14.57
N SER A 286 -16.59 -9.29 13.88
CA SER A 286 -15.79 -8.08 13.74
C SER A 286 -15.00 -8.14 12.44
N GLN A 287 -14.30 -7.05 12.09
CA GLN A 287 -13.59 -6.99 10.80
C GLN A 287 -12.51 -8.09 10.71
N PRO A 288 -12.56 -8.97 9.70
CA PRO A 288 -11.57 -10.02 9.55
C PRO A 288 -10.22 -9.46 9.10
N ARG A 289 -9.16 -10.25 9.33
CA ARG A 289 -7.78 -10.00 8.96
C ARG A 289 -7.44 -10.67 7.62
N VAL A 290 -6.42 -10.17 6.93
CA VAL A 290 -5.95 -10.72 5.65
C VAL A 290 -4.56 -11.31 5.81
N PHE A 291 -4.39 -12.55 5.36
CA PHE A 291 -3.14 -13.30 5.45
C PHE A 291 -2.65 -13.72 4.07
N VAL A 292 -1.34 -13.67 3.86
CA VAL A 292 -0.66 -14.09 2.64
C VAL A 292 0.26 -15.27 2.95
N LEU A 293 0.09 -16.38 2.24
CA LEU A 293 0.91 -17.57 2.38
C LEU A 293 2.27 -17.33 1.72
N LYS A 294 3.34 -17.33 2.51
CA LYS A 294 4.73 -17.05 2.13
C LYS A 294 5.58 -18.28 1.84
N ASN A 295 5.03 -19.48 1.90
CA ASN A 295 5.72 -20.69 1.46
C ASN A 295 4.76 -21.60 0.68
N PRO A 296 5.22 -22.33 -0.35
CA PRO A 296 4.38 -23.24 -1.15
C PRO A 296 4.10 -24.56 -0.42
N VAL A 297 3.46 -24.47 0.75
CA VAL A 297 3.13 -25.63 1.60
C VAL A 297 1.62 -25.79 1.68
N ASP A 298 1.11 -27.03 1.64
CA ASP A 298 -0.26 -27.30 2.04
C ASP A 298 -0.31 -27.19 3.57
N THR A 299 -0.99 -26.16 4.06
CA THR A 299 -1.06 -25.85 5.49
C THR A 299 -2.02 -26.77 6.23
N GLY A 300 -2.70 -27.70 5.54
CA GLY A 300 -3.75 -28.48 6.16
C GLY A 300 -4.83 -27.55 6.72
N SER A 301 -5.46 -27.95 7.82
CA SER A 301 -6.47 -27.14 8.53
C SER A 301 -5.85 -26.23 9.60
N THR A 302 -4.53 -25.98 9.55
CA THR A 302 -3.90 -25.04 10.48
C THR A 302 -4.30 -23.61 10.12
N ALA A 303 -4.82 -22.89 11.11
CA ALA A 303 -5.29 -21.53 10.95
C ALA A 303 -4.11 -20.57 10.64
N PRO A 304 -4.25 -19.61 9.71
CA PRO A 304 -3.18 -18.69 9.33
C PRO A 304 -2.47 -17.97 10.50
N GLU A 305 -3.19 -17.55 11.53
CA GLU A 305 -2.63 -16.86 12.70
C GLU A 305 -1.82 -17.78 13.62
N ASP A 306 -2.05 -19.08 13.56
CA ASP A 306 -1.34 -20.10 14.35
C ASP A 306 -0.10 -20.65 13.63
N ASP A 307 0.11 -20.26 12.36
CA ASP A 307 1.26 -20.66 11.54
C ASP A 307 2.00 -19.44 10.95
N PRO A 308 2.62 -18.59 11.80
CA PRO A 308 3.37 -17.42 11.35
C PRO A 308 4.68 -17.76 10.61
N GLU A 309 5.09 -19.04 10.58
CA GLU A 309 6.23 -19.46 9.77
C GLU A 309 5.88 -19.48 8.28
N ASN A 310 4.62 -19.78 7.94
CA ASN A 310 4.14 -19.84 6.56
C ASN A 310 3.22 -18.68 6.20
N TRP A 311 2.46 -18.14 7.15
CA TRP A 311 1.53 -17.05 6.89
C TRP A 311 2.06 -15.70 7.37
N PHE A 312 1.80 -14.68 6.57
CA PHE A 312 2.10 -13.30 6.89
C PHE A 312 0.81 -12.49 6.93
N GLU A 313 0.52 -11.86 8.07
CA GLU A 313 -0.63 -10.96 8.22
C GLU A 313 -0.33 -9.59 7.59
N LEU A 314 -1.24 -9.11 6.73
CA LEU A 314 -1.24 -7.74 6.23
C LEU A 314 -1.90 -6.82 7.27
N VAL A 315 -1.10 -6.33 8.21
CA VAL A 315 -1.58 -5.48 9.32
C VAL A 315 -2.02 -4.11 8.79
N GLY A 316 -3.21 -3.67 9.20
CA GLY A 316 -3.76 -2.35 8.83
C GLY A 316 -4.60 -2.34 7.55
N VAL A 317 -4.94 -3.53 7.02
CA VAL A 317 -5.92 -3.65 5.94
C VAL A 317 -7.29 -3.18 6.43
N THR A 318 -7.97 -2.38 5.60
CA THR A 318 -9.32 -1.85 5.90
C THR A 318 -10.32 -2.37 4.87
N GLU A 319 -11.51 -2.73 5.35
CA GLU A 319 -12.65 -3.10 4.51
C GLU A 319 -13.17 -1.87 3.74
N GLY A 320 -13.44 -2.02 2.44
CA GLY A 320 -13.70 -0.92 1.52
C GLY A 320 -15.16 -0.71 1.08
N THR A 321 -16.08 -1.62 1.38
CA THR A 321 -17.48 -1.55 0.97
C THR A 321 -18.39 -0.90 2.01
N GLY A 322 -17.93 -0.74 3.25
CA GLY A 322 -18.71 -0.24 4.37
C GLY A 322 -19.55 -1.33 5.04
N HIS A 323 -19.13 -2.59 4.94
CA HIS A 323 -19.80 -3.72 5.59
C HIS A 323 -19.81 -3.55 7.11
N VAL A 324 -20.93 -3.88 7.75
CA VAL A 324 -21.10 -3.68 9.19
C VAL A 324 -21.01 -5.03 9.90
N PHE A 325 -19.87 -5.27 10.53
CA PHE A 325 -19.65 -6.45 11.36
C PHE A 325 -20.39 -6.33 12.71
N SER A 326 -20.95 -7.44 13.18
CA SER A 326 -21.69 -7.51 14.43
C SER A 326 -21.57 -8.91 15.04
N SER A 327 -21.28 -8.97 16.34
CA SER A 327 -21.26 -10.24 17.08
C SER A 327 -22.62 -10.91 17.24
N MET A 328 -23.70 -10.18 16.97
CA MET A 328 -25.07 -10.68 16.96
C MET A 328 -25.59 -10.75 15.52
N VAL A 329 -26.14 -11.90 15.14
CA VAL A 329 -26.71 -12.07 13.80
C VAL A 329 -28.03 -11.28 13.67
N SER A 330 -28.21 -10.65 12.51
CA SER A 330 -29.52 -10.32 11.97
C SER A 330 -29.79 -11.20 10.75
N GLU A 331 -30.82 -12.05 10.81
CA GLU A 331 -31.23 -12.85 9.65
C GLU A 331 -31.49 -11.94 8.43
N GLY A 332 -30.98 -12.33 7.26
CA GLY A 332 -31.05 -11.50 6.06
C GLY A 332 -30.13 -11.97 4.94
N GLU A 333 -30.04 -11.16 3.88
CA GLU A 333 -29.02 -11.34 2.85
C GLU A 333 -27.65 -10.98 3.43
N GLY A 334 -26.62 -11.72 3.03
CA GLY A 334 -25.24 -11.38 3.32
C GLY A 334 -24.81 -10.08 2.63
N GLY A 335 -23.70 -9.52 3.08
CA GLY A 335 -23.05 -8.38 2.44
C GLY A 335 -21.86 -8.80 1.59
N THR A 336 -21.34 -7.86 0.82
CA THR A 336 -20.04 -7.95 0.18
C THR A 336 -19.00 -7.38 1.13
N ILE A 337 -17.84 -8.02 1.24
CA ILE A 337 -16.68 -7.54 2.00
C ILE A 337 -15.52 -7.46 1.01
N SER A 338 -14.87 -6.30 0.89
CA SER A 338 -13.76 -6.14 -0.06
C SER A 338 -12.57 -5.45 0.57
N PHE A 339 -11.38 -5.93 0.23
CA PHE A 339 -10.11 -5.38 0.68
C PHE A 339 -9.27 -4.97 -0.53
N ASP A 340 -8.93 -3.68 -0.61
CA ASP A 340 -7.93 -3.16 -1.54
C ASP A 340 -6.54 -3.33 -0.91
N LEU A 341 -5.71 -4.14 -1.55
CA LEU A 341 -4.38 -4.44 -1.07
C LEU A 341 -3.34 -3.55 -1.77
N THR A 342 -3.67 -2.82 -2.83
CA THR A 342 -2.70 -2.08 -3.65
C THR A 342 -1.82 -1.10 -2.85
N GLY A 343 -2.31 -0.63 -1.71
CA GLY A 343 -1.59 0.25 -0.79
C GLY A 343 -0.49 -0.42 0.03
N PHE A 344 -0.36 -1.74 -0.01
CA PHE A 344 0.74 -2.45 0.63
C PHE A 344 1.91 -2.68 -0.34
N PRO A 345 3.16 -2.74 0.16
CA PRO A 345 4.32 -3.11 -0.62
C PRO A 345 4.08 -4.41 -1.42
N ALA A 346 4.58 -4.46 -2.65
CA ALA A 346 4.32 -5.57 -3.55
C ALA A 346 4.82 -6.91 -2.98
N ASP A 347 5.96 -6.93 -2.31
CA ASP A 347 6.54 -8.10 -1.63
C ASP A 347 5.70 -8.59 -0.45
N ALA A 348 5.08 -7.67 0.30
CA ALA A 348 4.12 -8.00 1.36
C ALA A 348 2.90 -8.75 0.81
N ARG A 349 2.50 -8.46 -0.43
CA ARG A 349 1.34 -9.07 -1.10
C ARG A 349 1.66 -10.21 -2.05
N MET A 350 2.92 -10.57 -2.16
CA MET A 350 3.34 -11.73 -2.94
C MET A 350 3.27 -13.01 -2.10
N GLY A 351 2.64 -14.05 -2.63
CA GLY A 351 2.50 -15.33 -1.94
C GLY A 351 1.94 -16.45 -2.80
N TRP A 352 1.84 -17.63 -2.20
CA TRP A 352 1.28 -18.85 -2.77
C TRP A 352 -0.17 -19.08 -2.32
N GLY A 353 -0.79 -18.09 -1.68
CA GLY A 353 -2.13 -18.19 -1.13
C GLY A 353 -2.54 -16.91 -0.42
N ILE A 354 -3.83 -16.72 -0.27
CA ILE A 354 -4.44 -15.61 0.46
C ILE A 354 -5.64 -16.12 1.24
N ALA A 355 -5.83 -15.63 2.46
CA ALA A 355 -6.97 -15.96 3.30
C ALA A 355 -7.50 -14.71 4.00
N VAL A 356 -8.82 -14.65 4.18
CA VAL A 356 -9.55 -13.66 4.96
C VAL A 356 -10.16 -14.38 6.15
N GLY A 357 -9.94 -13.86 7.36
CA GLY A 357 -10.51 -14.43 8.57
C GLY A 357 -9.77 -14.05 9.85
N GLY A 358 -9.60 -15.00 10.75
CA GLY A 358 -8.85 -14.79 11.99
C GLY A 358 -9.66 -14.06 13.04
N VAL A 359 -10.97 -14.13 12.85
CA VAL A 359 -12.03 -13.58 13.68
C VAL A 359 -13.10 -14.65 13.74
N ASP A 360 -13.81 -14.71 14.85
CA ASP A 360 -14.88 -15.67 15.03
C ASP A 360 -16.11 -15.31 14.18
N GLY A 361 -16.88 -16.31 13.78
CA GLY A 361 -18.21 -16.12 13.23
C GLY A 361 -19.12 -15.44 14.25
N ASN A 362 -20.08 -14.66 13.76
CA ASN A 362 -21.13 -14.12 14.59
C ASN A 362 -22.05 -15.25 15.06
N SER A 363 -22.74 -15.02 16.18
CA SER A 363 -23.58 -16.04 16.80
C SER A 363 -24.99 -15.54 17.09
N GLY A 364 -25.91 -16.50 17.15
CA GLY A 364 -27.28 -16.23 17.55
C GLY A 364 -27.41 -15.83 19.03
N PRO A 365 -28.59 -15.39 19.49
CA PRO A 365 -28.82 -14.96 20.88
C PRO A 365 -28.49 -16.01 21.96
N ASN A 366 -28.38 -17.28 21.57
CA ASN A 366 -28.05 -18.38 22.46
C ASN A 366 -26.57 -18.81 22.37
N GLY A 367 -25.76 -18.20 21.51
CA GLY A 367 -24.30 -18.38 21.44
C GLY A 367 -23.85 -19.83 21.48
N THR A 368 -24.46 -20.70 20.67
CA THR A 368 -24.12 -22.15 20.67
C THR A 368 -23.44 -22.60 19.39
N ARG A 369 -23.37 -21.71 18.39
CA ARG A 369 -22.73 -21.89 17.09
C ARG A 369 -22.32 -20.51 16.59
N ASN A 370 -21.21 -20.49 15.88
CA ASN A 370 -20.61 -19.36 15.20
C ASN A 370 -19.98 -19.95 13.93
N PHE A 371 -20.22 -19.29 12.81
CA PHE A 371 -19.65 -19.68 11.54
C PHE A 371 -19.78 -18.52 10.56
N ILE A 372 -19.01 -18.57 9.51
CA ILE A 372 -19.21 -17.74 8.32
C ILE A 372 -19.88 -18.58 7.23
N SER A 373 -20.70 -17.92 6.40
CA SER A 373 -21.25 -18.55 5.21
C SER A 373 -20.92 -17.70 4.00
N VAL A 374 -20.24 -18.29 3.02
CA VAL A 374 -19.66 -17.59 1.86
C VAL A 374 -20.26 -18.16 0.58
N THR A 375 -20.85 -17.31 -0.25
CA THR A 375 -21.33 -17.68 -1.58
C THR A 375 -20.28 -17.53 -2.65
N GLU A 376 -19.35 -16.59 -2.50
CA GLU A 376 -18.26 -16.34 -3.47
C GLU A 376 -17.04 -15.75 -2.76
N PHE A 377 -15.85 -16.17 -3.21
CA PHE A 377 -14.56 -15.64 -2.78
C PHE A 377 -13.75 -15.37 -4.04
N ASP A 378 -13.45 -14.11 -4.30
CA ASP A 378 -12.74 -13.64 -5.49
C ASP A 378 -11.42 -12.97 -5.11
N VAL A 379 -10.39 -13.20 -5.93
CA VAL A 379 -9.07 -12.63 -5.72
C VAL A 379 -8.55 -12.10 -7.04
N THR A 380 -8.21 -10.81 -7.07
CA THR A 380 -7.56 -10.21 -8.24
C THR A 380 -6.06 -10.06 -8.00
N GLY A 381 -5.29 -10.12 -9.08
CA GLY A 381 -3.85 -9.99 -9.00
C GLY A 381 -3.12 -10.30 -10.29
N ALA A 382 -1.84 -10.62 -10.14
CA ALA A 382 -0.97 -11.01 -11.23
C ALA A 382 -0.10 -12.21 -10.84
N VAL A 383 0.08 -13.13 -11.79
CA VAL A 383 1.08 -14.19 -11.66
C VAL A 383 2.46 -13.54 -11.70
N VAL A 384 3.28 -13.80 -10.69
CA VAL A 384 4.68 -13.37 -10.68
C VAL A 384 5.43 -14.38 -11.54
N PRO A 385 6.02 -13.97 -12.67
CA PRO A 385 6.82 -14.89 -13.47
C PRO A 385 7.89 -15.48 -12.55
N GLU A 386 8.00 -16.82 -12.53
CA GLU A 386 9.17 -17.41 -11.89
C GLU A 386 10.40 -16.70 -12.46
N PRO A 387 11.38 -16.32 -11.61
CA PRO A 387 12.58 -15.68 -12.10
C PRO A 387 13.12 -16.61 -13.16
N ASN A 388 12.92 -16.21 -14.42
CA ASN A 388 13.24 -17.05 -15.55
C ASN A 388 14.64 -17.50 -15.26
N THR A 389 14.84 -18.83 -15.12
CA THR A 389 16.18 -19.37 -15.10
C THR A 389 16.70 -18.97 -16.46
N THR A 390 17.33 -17.79 -16.47
CA THR A 390 17.85 -17.15 -17.66
C THR A 390 19.07 -18.00 -17.88
N THR A 391 18.83 -19.17 -18.46
CA THR A 391 19.83 -19.95 -19.14
C THR A 391 20.29 -18.96 -20.18
N LEU A 392 21.37 -18.27 -19.83
CA LEU A 392 22.05 -17.32 -20.66
C LEU A 392 22.51 -18.19 -21.83
N LEU A 393 21.64 -18.34 -22.81
CA LEU A 393 21.97 -18.96 -24.07
C LEU A 393 22.93 -17.95 -24.68
N LEU A 394 24.22 -18.11 -24.36
CA LEU A 394 25.29 -17.61 -25.20
C LEU A 394 25.08 -18.30 -26.56
N CYS A 395 24.15 -17.77 -27.36
CA CYS A 395 24.18 -17.93 -28.78
C CYS A 395 25.53 -17.38 -29.20
N GLY A 396 26.44 -18.31 -29.50
CA GLY A 396 27.83 -18.04 -29.78
C GLY A 396 27.97 -16.91 -30.79
N LEU A 397 28.36 -15.74 -30.29
CA LEU A 397 29.01 -14.76 -31.12
C LEU A 397 30.40 -15.34 -31.41
N ALA A 398 30.52 -16.04 -32.53
CA ALA A 398 31.80 -16.39 -33.12
C ALA A 398 32.52 -15.09 -33.55
N ALA A 399 33.09 -14.39 -32.57
CA ALA A 399 34.06 -13.35 -32.82
C ALA A 399 35.38 -14.03 -33.21
N ILE A 400 35.56 -14.21 -34.53
CA ILE A 400 36.88 -14.40 -35.12
C ILE A 400 37.64 -13.09 -34.88
N GLY A 401 38.35 -13.04 -33.76
CA GLY A 401 39.21 -11.93 -33.38
C GLY A 401 40.51 -12.48 -32.81
N THR A 402 41.51 -12.64 -33.68
CA THR A 402 42.89 -12.96 -33.32
C THR A 402 43.46 -11.91 -32.37
N ALA A 403 43.32 -12.14 -31.07
CA ALA A 403 44.06 -11.40 -30.05
C ALA A 403 45.37 -12.14 -29.75
N THR A 404 46.44 -11.55 -30.27
CA THR A 404 47.84 -11.96 -30.07
C THR A 404 48.17 -11.98 -28.57
N LEU A 405 48.44 -13.18 -28.03
CA LEU A 405 48.89 -13.39 -26.67
C LEU A 405 50.31 -12.83 -26.50
N LYS A 406 50.45 -11.59 -25.98
CA LYS A 406 51.76 -11.08 -25.53
C LYS A 406 52.12 -11.75 -24.20
N ARG A 407 52.98 -12.77 -24.28
CA ARG A 407 53.61 -13.45 -23.15
C ARG A 407 54.33 -12.42 -22.27
N HIS A 408 53.86 -12.23 -21.04
CA HIS A 408 54.61 -11.51 -20.02
C HIS A 408 55.67 -12.47 -19.44
N ARG A 409 56.92 -12.07 -19.56
CA ARG A 409 58.12 -12.76 -19.08
C ARG A 409 58.30 -12.35 -17.61
N SER A 410 58.04 -13.24 -16.66
CA SER A 410 58.57 -13.06 -15.30
C SER A 410 60.04 -13.50 -15.29
N GLN A 411 60.91 -12.56 -14.91
CA GLN A 411 62.25 -12.83 -14.43
C GLN A 411 62.24 -12.80 -12.90
N GLU A 412 63.31 -13.38 -12.35
CA GLU A 412 63.74 -13.50 -10.95
C GLU A 412 63.23 -14.76 -10.22
N SER A 413 64.05 -15.51 -9.48
CA SER A 413 65.51 -15.65 -9.35
C SER A 413 65.78 -16.87 -8.43
N PRO A 414 67.03 -17.36 -8.31
CA PRO A 414 67.33 -18.71 -7.83
C PRO A 414 67.56 -18.80 -6.31
N ALA A 415 67.27 -19.98 -5.74
CA ALA A 415 67.93 -20.50 -4.53
C ALA A 415 67.64 -22.01 -4.41
N GLY A 416 68.70 -22.82 -4.26
CA GLY A 416 68.65 -24.24 -3.92
C GLY A 416 69.37 -25.14 -4.90
#